data_AF-A0A2V8R9M2-F1
#
_entry.id   AF-A0A2V8R9M2-F1
#
_cell.length_a   1.000
_cell.length_b   1.000
_cell.length_c   1.000
_cell.angle_alpha   90.00
_cell.angle_beta   90.00
_cell.angle_gamma   90.00
#
_symmetry.space_group_name_H-M   'P 1'
#
loop_
_entity.id
_entity.type
_entity.pdbx_description
1 polymer ?
#
loop_
_entity_poly.entity_id
_entity_poly.type
_entity_poly.pdbx_seq_one_letter_code
_entity_poly.pdbx_strand_id
1 'polypeptide(L)'
;DGVYLIPEMLDKQQPDEAAEFDPAECLNFQYHYPVLPEGLLPRFVVRTHVLSDDTLRWRTGVILKLEDNLALVRADAQERRVLINIKGPVAGRRRLLSVIRANFDRIHGSIKNLKPVEIVPLPEQPDAHVPYVELLAWEESGKSEFEKIVDGCIVPLNVQRLLNGVEIEGERGSASSMRGTRSSQDIERTRAARVFVSYSHRDERQLNELRTHLSPLERLRLIETWYDRRIVAGEDFGQKINENLESADIILLLVSADFIASNYCYEKEMARALERHANGETRVVPVIIRDVDWKVIAELSKLTAVPKDGKPVRNWPNKDTAWRDVSERVRAMLEAMRDADPLRRRAR
;
A
#
# COMPACT_ATOMS: atom_id res chain seq x y z
N ASP A 1 11.24 4.64 -33.64
CA ASP A 1 11.10 3.17 -33.69
C ASP A 1 10.55 2.66 -32.38
N GLY A 2 9.36 2.04 -32.41
CA GLY A 2 8.74 1.47 -31.22
C GLY A 2 9.26 0.06 -31.00
N VAL A 3 9.94 -0.19 -29.88
CA VAL A 3 10.30 -1.54 -29.44
C VAL A 3 9.08 -2.13 -28.75
N TYR A 4 8.52 -3.21 -29.29
CA TYR A 4 7.37 -3.90 -28.71
C TYR A 4 7.81 -5.16 -27.98
N LEU A 5 7.31 -5.35 -26.75
CA LEU A 5 7.51 -6.58 -25.99
C LEU A 5 6.42 -7.60 -26.34
N ILE A 6 6.82 -8.70 -26.99
CA ILE A 6 5.92 -9.80 -27.33
C ILE A 6 6.28 -11.01 -26.45
N PRO A 7 5.47 -11.33 -25.41
CA PRO A 7 5.82 -12.37 -24.44
C PRO A 7 6.04 -13.76 -25.04
N GLU A 8 5.31 -14.09 -26.11
CA GLU A 8 5.43 -15.39 -26.78
C GLU A 8 6.78 -15.57 -27.49
N MET A 9 7.45 -14.47 -27.82
CA MET A 9 8.78 -14.46 -28.44
C MET A 9 9.91 -14.52 -27.41
N LEU A 10 9.60 -14.45 -26.11
CA LEU A 10 10.59 -14.62 -25.05
C LEU A 10 11.10 -16.07 -25.02
N ASP A 11 12.36 -16.20 -24.60
CA ASP A 11 13.01 -17.49 -24.41
C ASP A 11 12.18 -18.36 -23.44
N LYS A 12 12.21 -19.67 -23.63
CA LYS A 12 11.57 -20.63 -22.73
C LYS A 12 12.46 -20.97 -21.54
N GLN A 13 13.78 -20.85 -21.69
CA GLN A 13 14.75 -21.22 -20.68
C GLN A 13 14.88 -20.13 -19.62
N GLN A 14 14.97 -20.57 -18.37
CA GLN A 14 15.28 -19.67 -17.27
C GLN A 14 16.75 -19.24 -17.41
N PRO A 15 17.06 -17.93 -17.25
CA PRO A 15 18.43 -17.46 -17.25
C PRO A 15 19.21 -17.96 -16.02
N ASP A 16 20.53 -18.09 -16.16
CA ASP A 16 21.44 -18.55 -15.11
C ASP A 16 21.44 -17.59 -13.90
N GLU A 17 21.22 -16.30 -14.11
CA GLU A 17 21.14 -15.25 -13.10
C GLU A 17 20.00 -15.49 -12.08
N ALA A 18 19.01 -16.30 -12.44
CA ALA A 18 17.99 -16.73 -11.48
C ALA A 18 18.57 -17.59 -10.34
N ALA A 19 19.76 -18.19 -10.52
CA ALA A 19 20.47 -18.91 -9.47
C ALA A 19 21.04 -17.98 -8.38
N GLU A 20 21.16 -16.67 -8.64
CA GLU A 20 21.61 -15.70 -7.65
C GLU A 20 20.54 -15.31 -6.62
N PHE A 21 19.35 -15.91 -6.69
CA PHE A 21 18.25 -15.69 -5.76
C PHE A 21 18.18 -16.87 -4.79
N ASP A 22 19.16 -16.97 -3.90
CA ASP A 22 19.14 -17.95 -2.82
C ASP A 22 17.91 -17.70 -1.92
N PRO A 23 16.97 -18.66 -1.81
CA PRO A 23 15.82 -18.52 -0.93
C PRO A 23 16.20 -18.21 0.52
N ALA A 24 17.36 -18.68 1.01
CA ALA A 24 17.79 -18.39 2.38
C ALA A 24 18.10 -16.91 2.60
N GLU A 25 18.51 -16.17 1.57
CA GLU A 25 18.88 -14.75 1.65
C GLU A 25 17.75 -13.80 1.20
N CYS A 26 16.67 -14.37 0.66
CA CYS A 26 15.56 -13.62 0.09
C CYS A 26 14.40 -13.44 1.09
N LEU A 27 13.58 -12.43 0.82
CA LEU A 27 12.17 -12.48 1.18
C LEU A 27 11.47 -13.41 0.18
N ASN A 28 10.78 -14.44 0.68
CA ASN A 28 10.13 -15.46 -0.14
C ASN A 28 8.61 -15.36 -0.04
N PHE A 29 7.94 -15.42 -1.19
CA PHE A 29 6.49 -15.41 -1.26
C PHE A 29 6.03 -16.31 -2.41
N GLN A 30 4.88 -16.96 -2.24
CA GLN A 30 4.29 -17.76 -3.30
C GLN A 30 2.78 -17.52 -3.42
N TYR A 31 2.30 -17.60 -4.66
CA TYR A 31 0.89 -17.82 -4.94
C TYR A 31 0.68 -19.28 -5.31
N HIS A 32 -0.25 -19.95 -4.64
CA HIS A 32 -0.71 -21.28 -5.01
C HIS A 32 -2.08 -21.19 -5.68
N TYR A 33 -2.23 -21.83 -6.84
CA TYR A 33 -3.42 -21.72 -7.66
C TYR A 33 -4.15 -23.07 -7.71
N PRO A 34 -5.50 -23.06 -7.70
CA PRO A 34 -6.27 -24.24 -8.05
C PRO A 34 -5.92 -24.74 -9.47
N VAL A 35 -5.78 -23.80 -10.40
CA VAL A 35 -5.31 -23.96 -11.78
C VAL A 35 -4.48 -22.72 -12.13
N LEU A 36 -3.25 -22.90 -12.60
CA LEU A 36 -2.40 -21.79 -13.07
C LEU A 36 -2.73 -21.46 -14.53
N PRO A 37 -3.26 -20.26 -14.85
CA PRO A 37 -3.58 -19.89 -16.24
C PRO A 37 -2.31 -19.65 -17.07
N GLU A 38 -2.27 -20.19 -18.29
CA GLU A 38 -1.09 -20.12 -19.18
C GLU A 38 -0.66 -18.68 -19.49
N GLY A 39 -1.61 -17.76 -19.68
CA GLY A 39 -1.33 -16.34 -19.94
C GLY A 39 -1.00 -15.48 -18.71
N LEU A 40 -0.97 -16.05 -17.50
CA LEU A 40 -0.83 -15.27 -16.26
C LEU A 40 0.53 -14.56 -16.18
N LEU A 41 1.63 -15.31 -16.34
CA LEU A 41 2.98 -14.74 -16.32
C LEU A 41 3.25 -13.83 -17.53
N PRO A 42 2.92 -14.22 -18.77
CA PRO A 42 3.04 -13.32 -19.92
C PRO A 42 2.38 -11.95 -19.71
N ARG A 43 1.15 -11.92 -19.18
CA ARG A 43 0.45 -10.67 -18.86
C ARG A 43 1.14 -9.88 -17.76
N PHE A 44 1.70 -10.58 -16.77
CA PHE A 44 2.48 -9.97 -15.70
C PHE A 44 3.74 -9.29 -16.26
N VAL A 45 4.53 -9.99 -17.07
CA VAL A 45 5.76 -9.47 -17.69
C VAL A 45 5.49 -8.21 -18.53
N VAL A 46 4.43 -8.20 -19.33
CA VAL A 46 4.05 -6.99 -20.10
C VAL A 46 3.67 -5.84 -19.18
N ARG A 47 2.90 -6.13 -18.13
CA ARG A 47 2.41 -5.11 -17.20
C ARG A 47 3.54 -4.48 -16.39
N THR A 48 4.59 -5.23 -16.10
CA THR A 48 5.75 -4.80 -15.31
C THR A 48 6.97 -4.46 -16.15
N HIS A 49 6.82 -4.26 -17.47
CA HIS A 49 7.96 -3.99 -18.36
C HIS A 49 8.86 -2.84 -17.86
N VAL A 50 8.30 -1.72 -17.39
CA VAL A 50 9.08 -0.57 -16.87
C VAL A 50 10.03 -0.97 -15.72
N LEU A 51 9.67 -1.97 -14.93
CA LEU A 51 10.49 -2.47 -13.81
C LEU A 51 11.53 -3.50 -14.26
N SER A 52 11.52 -3.88 -15.54
CA SER A 52 12.41 -4.90 -16.08
C SER A 52 13.12 -4.47 -17.35
N ASP A 53 13.13 -3.18 -17.69
CA ASP A 53 13.69 -2.68 -18.95
C ASP A 53 15.18 -3.01 -19.11
N ASP A 54 15.92 -3.02 -18.01
CA ASP A 54 17.35 -3.36 -18.00
C ASP A 54 17.64 -4.72 -17.32
N THR A 55 16.67 -5.65 -17.37
CA THR A 55 16.78 -6.95 -16.69
C THR A 55 16.20 -8.08 -17.54
N LEU A 56 16.35 -9.32 -17.07
CA LEU A 56 16.02 -10.52 -17.84
C LEU A 56 14.54 -10.86 -17.78
N ARG A 57 14.01 -11.31 -18.93
CA ARG A 57 12.63 -11.72 -19.14
C ARG A 57 12.64 -13.02 -19.94
N TRP A 58 11.85 -13.99 -19.51
CA TRP A 58 11.61 -15.25 -20.24
C TRP A 58 10.13 -15.60 -20.12
N ARG A 59 9.70 -16.63 -20.84
CA ARG A 59 8.28 -16.97 -20.97
C ARG A 59 7.60 -17.28 -19.65
N THR A 60 8.33 -17.89 -18.72
CA THR A 60 7.82 -18.33 -17.43
C THR A 60 8.29 -17.45 -16.28
N GLY A 61 8.97 -16.32 -16.54
CA GLY A 61 9.42 -15.47 -15.46
C GLY A 61 10.13 -14.18 -15.88
N VAL A 62 10.44 -13.38 -14.88
CA VAL A 62 11.06 -12.06 -15.04
C VAL A 62 11.84 -11.70 -13.79
N ILE A 63 12.94 -10.99 -13.99
CA ILE A 63 13.63 -10.27 -12.91
C ILE A 63 13.11 -8.83 -12.95
N LEU A 64 12.65 -8.31 -11.81
CA LEU A 64 12.20 -6.93 -11.65
C LEU A 64 13.19 -6.17 -10.77
N LYS A 65 13.36 -4.87 -11.03
CA LYS A 65 14.18 -3.96 -10.25
C LYS A 65 13.34 -2.79 -9.74
N LEU A 66 13.50 -2.47 -8.47
CA LEU A 66 12.98 -1.24 -7.86
C LEU A 66 14.00 -0.74 -6.84
N GLU A 67 14.53 0.47 -7.07
CA GLU A 67 15.61 1.04 -6.27
C GLU A 67 16.77 0.03 -6.19
N ASP A 68 17.23 -0.31 -4.98
CA ASP A 68 18.33 -1.25 -4.73
C ASP A 68 17.86 -2.71 -4.51
N ASN A 69 16.61 -3.02 -4.86
CA ASN A 69 16.03 -4.37 -4.69
C ASN A 69 15.76 -5.03 -6.05
N LEU A 70 15.97 -6.34 -6.08
CA LEU A 70 15.69 -7.21 -7.22
C LEU A 70 14.70 -8.30 -6.83
N ALA A 71 13.77 -8.62 -7.72
CA ALA A 71 12.79 -9.68 -7.51
C ALA A 71 12.80 -10.66 -8.68
N LEU A 72 13.03 -11.94 -8.39
CA LEU A 72 12.78 -13.05 -9.29
C LEU A 72 11.32 -13.45 -9.17
N VAL A 73 10.55 -13.36 -10.27
CA VAL A 73 9.17 -13.82 -10.35
C VAL A 73 9.08 -14.91 -11.40
N ARG A 74 8.68 -16.13 -11.04
CA ARG A 74 8.57 -17.25 -11.97
C ARG A 74 7.34 -18.14 -11.72
N ALA A 75 6.75 -18.64 -12.79
CA ALA A 75 5.69 -19.64 -12.76
C ALA A 75 6.27 -21.06 -12.78
N ASP A 76 5.63 -21.92 -12.00
CA ASP A 76 5.78 -23.37 -12.05
C ASP A 76 4.40 -23.96 -12.35
N ALA A 77 4.20 -24.39 -13.59
CA ALA A 77 2.92 -24.92 -14.04
C ALA A 77 2.64 -26.32 -13.50
N GLN A 78 3.68 -27.11 -13.19
CA GLN A 78 3.52 -28.45 -12.62
C GLN A 78 3.01 -28.35 -11.19
N GLU A 79 3.64 -27.49 -10.38
CA GLU A 79 3.24 -27.24 -9.00
C GLU A 79 2.11 -26.21 -8.85
N ARG A 80 1.58 -25.69 -9.98
CA ARG A 80 0.49 -24.70 -10.04
C ARG A 80 0.75 -23.49 -9.13
N ARG A 81 1.97 -22.98 -9.15
CA ARG A 81 2.40 -21.88 -8.28
C ARG A 81 3.16 -20.80 -9.03
N VAL A 82 3.21 -19.62 -8.42
CA VAL A 82 4.15 -18.56 -8.79
C VAL A 82 5.05 -18.30 -7.61
N LEU A 83 6.36 -18.35 -7.83
CA LEU A 83 7.39 -18.07 -6.85
C LEU A 83 7.91 -16.65 -7.01
N ILE A 84 8.09 -15.96 -5.89
CA ILE A 84 8.63 -14.60 -5.80
C ILE A 84 9.76 -14.64 -4.76
N ASN A 85 10.98 -14.34 -5.21
CA ASN A 85 12.17 -14.24 -4.35
C ASN A 85 12.74 -12.82 -4.47
N ILE A 86 12.91 -12.12 -3.37
CA ILE A 86 13.35 -10.71 -3.37
C ILE A 86 14.64 -10.56 -2.56
N LYS A 87 15.69 -10.06 -3.22
CA LYS A 87 16.99 -9.73 -2.62
C LYS A 87 17.24 -8.21 -2.65
N GLY A 88 18.17 -7.74 -1.83
CA GLY A 88 18.48 -6.33 -1.61
C GLY A 88 18.19 -5.86 -0.17
N PRO A 89 18.23 -4.54 0.11
CA PRO A 89 18.05 -3.98 1.44
C PRO A 89 16.65 -4.25 2.03
N VAL A 90 16.60 -4.71 3.29
CA VAL A 90 15.36 -5.13 3.99
C VAL A 90 14.25 -4.07 3.92
N ALA A 91 14.59 -2.80 4.10
CA ALA A 91 13.62 -1.69 4.08
C ALA A 91 12.84 -1.57 2.75
N GLY A 92 13.39 -2.07 1.64
CA GLY A 92 12.76 -2.01 0.31
C GLY A 92 12.13 -3.33 -0.15
N ARG A 93 12.44 -4.46 0.49
CA ARG A 93 11.94 -5.79 0.07
C ARG A 93 10.41 -5.87 0.11
N ARG A 94 9.79 -5.48 1.23
CA ARG A 94 8.32 -5.46 1.35
C ARG A 94 7.72 -4.50 0.33
N ARG A 95 8.31 -3.33 0.08
CA ARG A 95 7.84 -2.39 -0.95
C ARG A 95 7.83 -3.02 -2.35
N LEU A 96 8.85 -3.80 -2.72
CA LEU A 96 8.90 -4.48 -4.03
C LEU A 96 7.96 -5.69 -4.10
N LEU A 97 7.82 -6.49 -3.03
CA LEU A 97 6.77 -7.53 -2.96
C LEU A 97 5.41 -6.89 -3.19
N SER A 98 5.24 -5.77 -2.51
CA SER A 98 4.13 -4.89 -2.65
C SER A 98 4.08 -4.25 -4.06
N VAL A 99 5.05 -4.21 -4.97
CA VAL A 99 4.71 -3.85 -6.39
C VAL A 99 4.14 -5.03 -7.14
N ILE A 100 4.57 -6.22 -6.76
CA ILE A 100 4.31 -7.44 -7.49
C ILE A 100 2.87 -7.90 -7.26
N ARG A 101 2.38 -7.99 -6.02
CA ARG A 101 1.05 -8.56 -5.71
C ARG A 101 -0.12 -7.85 -6.38
N ALA A 102 -0.31 -6.52 -6.38
CA ALA A 102 -1.38 -5.85 -7.18
C ALA A 102 -1.04 -5.53 -8.64
N ASN A 103 0.09 -6.00 -9.15
CA ASN A 103 0.11 -6.36 -10.58
C ASN A 103 -0.55 -7.72 -10.79
N PHE A 104 -0.33 -8.70 -9.91
CA PHE A 104 -1.06 -9.96 -9.89
C PHE A 104 -2.56 -9.80 -9.58
N ASP A 105 -2.99 -9.03 -8.59
CA ASP A 105 -4.40 -8.85 -8.21
C ASP A 105 -5.22 -8.29 -9.37
N ARG A 106 -4.63 -7.40 -10.17
CA ARG A 106 -5.28 -6.88 -11.39
C ARG A 106 -5.44 -7.96 -12.46
N ILE A 107 -4.47 -8.87 -12.59
CA ILE A 107 -4.56 -10.01 -13.51
C ILE A 107 -5.59 -11.01 -12.98
N HIS A 108 -5.52 -11.36 -11.68
CA HIS A 108 -6.46 -12.28 -11.03
C HIS A 108 -7.89 -11.78 -11.12
N GLY A 109 -8.14 -10.50 -10.82
CA GLY A 109 -9.46 -9.89 -10.92
C GLY A 109 -10.06 -9.86 -12.33
N SER A 110 -9.22 -10.01 -13.37
CA SER A 110 -9.68 -10.15 -14.75
C SER A 110 -10.03 -11.59 -15.16
N ILE A 111 -9.68 -12.58 -14.33
CA ILE A 111 -9.88 -14.02 -14.61
C ILE A 111 -10.98 -14.53 -13.68
N LYS A 112 -12.12 -14.90 -14.26
CA LYS A 112 -13.28 -15.36 -13.50
C LYS A 112 -12.92 -16.58 -12.65
N ASN A 113 -13.33 -16.56 -11.38
CA ASN A 113 -13.15 -17.65 -10.40
C ASN A 113 -11.69 -18.01 -10.07
N LEU A 114 -10.71 -17.19 -10.43
CA LEU A 114 -9.33 -17.39 -9.98
C LEU A 114 -9.17 -16.89 -8.55
N LYS A 115 -8.91 -17.81 -7.62
CA LYS A 115 -8.67 -17.51 -6.21
C LYS A 115 -7.36 -18.15 -5.75
N PRO A 116 -6.23 -17.46 -5.89
CA PRO A 116 -4.96 -17.98 -5.39
C PRO A 116 -4.87 -17.86 -3.87
N VAL A 117 -4.07 -18.72 -3.27
CA VAL A 117 -3.69 -18.67 -1.85
C VAL A 117 -2.29 -18.07 -1.74
N GLU A 118 -2.13 -17.14 -0.82
CA GLU A 118 -0.87 -16.45 -0.56
C GLU A 118 -0.13 -17.10 0.60
N ILE A 119 1.10 -17.56 0.37
CA ILE A 119 1.87 -18.29 1.36
C ILE A 119 3.33 -17.82 1.40
N VAL A 120 3.95 -18.01 2.56
CA VAL A 120 5.38 -17.83 2.77
C VAL A 120 5.99 -19.21 3.06
N PRO A 121 6.93 -19.70 2.25
CA PRO A 121 7.61 -20.96 2.50
C PRO A 121 8.53 -20.82 3.73
N LEU A 122 8.72 -21.93 4.45
CA LEU A 122 9.67 -21.96 5.55
C LEU A 122 11.12 -22.03 5.03
N PRO A 123 12.08 -21.41 5.73
CA PRO A 123 13.50 -21.59 5.44
C PRO A 123 13.87 -23.07 5.45
N GLU A 124 14.73 -23.48 4.51
CA GLU A 124 15.26 -24.86 4.37
C GLU A 124 14.23 -25.96 4.06
N GLN A 125 12.93 -25.64 4.09
CA GLN A 125 11.81 -26.55 3.87
C GLN A 125 10.74 -25.92 2.98
N PRO A 126 10.91 -25.95 1.64
CA PRO A 126 10.03 -25.23 0.71
C PRO A 126 8.58 -25.71 0.67
N ASP A 127 8.33 -26.97 1.03
CA ASP A 127 6.99 -27.59 1.04
C ASP A 127 6.19 -27.21 2.29
N ALA A 128 6.88 -26.91 3.39
CA ALA A 128 6.27 -26.36 4.58
C ALA A 128 6.07 -24.85 4.41
N HIS A 129 4.87 -24.36 4.72
CA HIS A 129 4.51 -22.98 4.45
C HIS A 129 3.52 -22.43 5.46
N VAL A 130 3.47 -21.11 5.57
CA VAL A 130 2.54 -20.36 6.43
C VAL A 130 1.71 -19.44 5.55
N PRO A 131 0.38 -19.39 5.71
CA PRO A 131 -0.44 -18.39 5.03
C PRO A 131 0.06 -16.98 5.37
N TYR A 132 0.26 -16.15 4.34
CA TYR A 132 0.81 -14.81 4.52
C TYR A 132 -0.04 -13.96 5.48
N VAL A 133 -1.37 -14.12 5.41
CA VAL A 133 -2.34 -13.44 6.30
C VAL A 133 -2.16 -13.80 7.79
N GLU A 134 -1.71 -15.00 8.12
CA GLU A 134 -1.46 -15.40 9.51
C GLU A 134 -0.22 -14.70 10.07
N LEU A 135 0.84 -14.57 9.26
CA LEU A 135 2.05 -13.84 9.65
C LEU A 135 1.78 -12.37 9.93
N LEU A 136 0.92 -11.74 9.11
CA LEU A 136 0.50 -10.35 9.32
C LEU A 136 -0.30 -10.17 10.61
N ALA A 137 -1.23 -11.09 10.89
CA ALA A 137 -2.01 -11.07 12.14
C ALA A 137 -1.12 -11.24 13.38
N TRP A 138 -0.10 -12.10 13.31
CA TRP A 138 0.87 -12.24 14.40
C TRP A 138 1.74 -10.99 14.57
N GLU A 139 2.23 -10.39 13.48
CA GLU A 139 2.95 -9.11 13.51
C GLU A 139 2.12 -8.00 14.18
N GLU A 140 0.85 -7.85 13.81
CA GLU A 140 -0.08 -6.86 14.38
C GLU A 140 -0.32 -7.09 15.88
N SER A 141 -0.46 -8.36 16.30
CA SER A 141 -0.62 -8.72 17.72
C SER A 141 0.65 -8.51 18.57
N GLY A 142 1.76 -8.12 17.95
CA GLY A 142 3.08 -8.03 18.60
C GLY A 142 3.73 -9.40 18.87
N LYS A 143 3.18 -10.48 18.32
CA LYS A 143 3.73 -11.84 18.44
C LYS A 143 4.92 -11.97 17.48
N SER A 144 6.12 -12.01 18.05
CA SER A 144 7.37 -12.11 17.29
C SER A 144 7.74 -13.55 16.90
N GLU A 145 7.27 -14.55 17.65
CA GLU A 145 7.66 -15.95 17.51
C GLU A 145 6.46 -16.90 17.59
N PHE A 146 6.54 -18.00 16.86
CA PHE A 146 5.56 -19.09 16.91
C PHE A 146 6.24 -20.43 16.61
N GLU A 147 5.58 -21.50 17.00
CA GLU A 147 6.04 -22.86 16.76
C GLU A 147 5.24 -23.49 15.63
N LYS A 148 5.91 -24.25 14.76
CA LYS A 148 5.26 -25.04 13.73
C LYS A 148 5.85 -26.44 13.70
N ILE A 149 4.98 -27.44 13.54
CA ILE A 149 5.41 -28.82 13.39
C ILE A 149 5.76 -29.06 11.92
N VAL A 150 6.97 -29.51 11.69
CA VAL A 150 7.55 -29.77 10.38
C VAL A 150 8.27 -31.11 10.46
N ASP A 151 7.85 -32.08 9.63
CA ASP A 151 8.35 -33.47 9.69
C ASP A 151 8.38 -34.08 11.10
N GLY A 152 7.36 -33.76 11.91
CA GLY A 152 7.24 -34.23 13.29
C GLY A 152 8.14 -33.49 14.30
N CYS A 153 8.93 -32.52 13.88
CA CYS A 153 9.78 -31.68 14.73
C CYS A 153 9.13 -30.31 14.97
N ILE A 154 9.21 -29.79 16.20
CA ILE A 154 8.80 -28.42 16.51
C ILE A 154 9.90 -27.47 16.06
N VAL A 155 9.58 -26.59 15.12
CA VAL A 155 10.49 -25.57 14.59
C VAL A 155 10.03 -24.21 15.12
N PRO A 156 10.88 -23.50 15.91
CA PRO A 156 10.60 -22.12 16.29
C PRO A 156 10.84 -21.20 15.10
N LEU A 157 9.87 -20.32 14.83
CA LEU A 157 9.86 -19.43 13.69
C LEU A 157 9.67 -17.99 14.15
N ASN A 158 10.38 -17.09 13.50
CA ASN A 158 10.28 -15.66 13.77
C ASN A 158 9.46 -14.99 12.66
N VAL A 159 8.43 -14.24 13.06
CA VAL A 159 7.47 -13.60 12.16
C VAL A 159 8.16 -12.57 11.26
N GLN A 160 9.03 -11.73 11.84
CA GLN A 160 9.74 -10.68 11.10
C GLN A 160 10.73 -11.28 10.08
N ARG A 161 11.44 -12.35 10.43
CA ARG A 161 12.33 -13.05 9.48
C ARG A 161 11.57 -13.61 8.29
N LEU A 162 10.38 -14.17 8.49
CA LEU A 162 9.54 -14.68 7.40
C LEU A 162 8.98 -13.56 6.52
N LEU A 163 8.58 -12.43 7.11
CA LEU A 163 8.01 -11.29 6.39
C LEU A 163 9.06 -10.42 5.66
N ASN A 164 10.30 -10.36 6.17
CA ASN A 164 11.35 -9.48 5.65
C ASN A 164 12.50 -10.24 4.93
N GLY A 165 12.60 -11.55 5.12
CA GLY A 165 13.77 -12.35 4.74
C GLY A 165 14.93 -12.21 5.73
N VAL A 166 16.03 -12.94 5.48
CA VAL A 166 17.23 -12.94 6.35
C VAL A 166 18.09 -11.70 6.09
N GLU A 167 18.65 -11.11 7.15
CA GLU A 167 19.72 -10.11 7.08
C GLU A 167 21.06 -10.81 6.85
N ILE A 168 21.80 -10.44 5.80
CA ILE A 168 23.24 -10.68 5.78
C ILE A 168 23.83 -9.52 6.60
N GLU A 169 24.36 -9.84 7.79
CA GLU A 169 25.14 -8.87 8.58
C GLU A 169 26.35 -8.42 7.76
N GLY A 170 26.23 -7.27 7.07
CA GLY A 170 27.26 -6.86 6.12
C GLY A 170 27.30 -5.39 5.72
N GLU A 171 26.42 -4.51 6.20
CA GLU A 171 26.52 -3.07 5.88
C GLU A 171 26.18 -2.20 7.10
N ARG A 172 26.99 -2.33 8.16
CA ARG A 172 27.19 -1.25 9.14
C ARG A 172 28.50 -0.55 8.81
N GLY A 173 28.44 0.47 7.97
CA GLY A 173 29.63 1.22 7.59
C GLY A 173 29.35 2.57 6.95
N SER A 174 29.40 3.61 7.79
CA SER A 174 29.73 5.00 7.44
C SER A 174 28.64 5.91 6.83
N ALA A 175 27.98 6.68 7.72
CA ALA A 175 27.91 8.14 7.60
C ALA A 175 27.48 8.76 8.95
N SER A 176 28.41 8.86 9.89
CA SER A 176 28.28 9.81 11.00
C SER A 176 29.49 10.73 10.99
N SER A 177 29.28 11.99 10.59
CA SER A 177 30.02 13.11 11.16
C SER A 177 29.25 14.43 11.01
N MET A 178 28.98 15.02 12.17
CA MET A 178 28.71 16.44 12.44
C MET A 178 27.42 17.09 11.92
N ARG A 179 26.47 17.31 12.85
CA ARG A 179 26.29 18.65 13.46
C ARG A 179 25.21 18.69 14.56
N GLY A 180 25.59 19.29 15.68
CA GLY A 180 24.77 20.25 16.44
C GLY A 180 23.66 19.69 17.31
N THR A 181 23.94 19.59 18.61
CA THR A 181 22.96 19.40 19.68
C THR A 181 21.87 20.49 19.61
N ARG A 182 20.66 20.12 19.18
CA ARG A 182 19.42 20.86 19.45
C ARG A 182 18.55 20.00 20.36
N SER A 183 17.95 20.63 21.36
CA SER A 183 17.18 19.94 22.39
C SER A 183 16.02 19.14 21.78
N SER A 184 15.76 17.97 22.32
CA SER A 184 14.71 17.04 21.87
C SER A 184 13.28 17.60 21.98
N GLN A 185 13.10 18.77 22.60
CA GLN A 185 11.78 19.38 22.84
C GLN A 185 11.26 20.27 21.71
N ASP A 186 12.10 20.63 20.73
CA ASP A 186 11.68 21.41 19.56
C ASP A 186 11.20 20.54 18.39
N ILE A 187 11.56 19.25 18.37
CA ILE A 187 11.28 18.33 17.25
C ILE A 187 9.81 17.90 17.20
N GLU A 188 9.11 17.85 18.34
CA GLU A 188 7.67 17.52 18.37
C GLU A 188 6.75 18.68 17.94
N ARG A 189 7.27 19.92 17.84
CA ARG A 189 6.46 21.14 17.74
C ARG A 189 6.15 21.61 16.31
N THR A 190 6.51 20.84 15.28
CA THR A 190 6.31 21.24 13.87
C THR A 190 6.11 20.06 12.92
N ARG A 191 5.43 19.00 13.35
CA ARG A 191 5.10 17.89 12.43
C ARG A 191 3.98 18.30 11.46
N ALA A 192 4.11 17.92 10.20
CA ALA A 192 3.05 18.07 9.20
C ALA A 192 1.83 17.21 9.62
N ALA A 193 0.62 17.69 9.38
CA ALA A 193 -0.59 16.90 9.68
C ALA A 193 -0.74 15.75 8.68
N ARG A 194 -1.00 14.54 9.17
CA ARG A 194 -1.21 13.37 8.32
C ARG A 194 -2.63 13.37 7.80
N VAL A 195 -2.77 13.38 6.47
CA VAL A 195 -4.05 13.39 5.76
C VAL A 195 -4.22 12.05 5.04
N PHE A 196 -5.21 11.27 5.45
CA PHE A 196 -5.59 10.03 4.79
C PHE A 196 -6.75 10.26 3.83
N VAL A 197 -6.68 9.72 2.61
CA VAL A 197 -7.76 9.82 1.61
C VAL A 197 -8.32 8.44 1.29
N SER A 198 -9.55 8.18 1.71
CA SER A 198 -10.32 6.98 1.33
C SER A 198 -11.12 7.29 0.07
N TYR A 199 -11.07 6.39 -0.92
CA TYR A 199 -11.76 6.55 -2.19
C TYR A 199 -12.03 5.19 -2.85
N SER A 200 -12.99 5.15 -3.78
CA SER A 200 -13.15 3.98 -4.64
C SER A 200 -12.10 4.02 -5.74
N HIS A 201 -11.45 2.90 -6.07
CA HIS A 201 -10.51 2.84 -7.20
C HIS A 201 -11.11 3.31 -8.54
N ARG A 202 -12.44 3.29 -8.70
CA ARG A 202 -13.16 3.83 -9.87
C ARG A 202 -13.16 5.37 -9.94
N ASP A 203 -12.80 6.03 -8.84
CA ASP A 203 -12.70 7.49 -8.69
C ASP A 203 -11.23 7.97 -8.67
N GLU A 204 -10.30 7.16 -9.20
CA GLU A 204 -8.87 7.47 -9.30
C GLU A 204 -8.60 8.85 -9.93
N ARG A 205 -9.40 9.24 -10.93
CA ARG A 205 -9.24 10.53 -11.62
C ARG A 205 -9.47 11.70 -10.66
N GLN A 206 -10.52 11.63 -9.85
CA GLN A 206 -10.88 12.65 -8.87
C GLN A 206 -9.83 12.74 -7.76
N LEU A 207 -9.25 11.60 -7.34
CA LEU A 207 -8.11 11.60 -6.43
C LEU A 207 -6.93 12.40 -7.00
N ASN A 208 -6.56 12.19 -8.27
CA ASN A 208 -5.44 12.90 -8.90
C ASN A 208 -5.70 14.41 -9.03
N GLU A 209 -6.92 14.80 -9.35
CA GLU A 209 -7.33 16.21 -9.36
C GLU A 209 -7.18 16.81 -7.95
N LEU A 210 -7.71 16.16 -6.91
CA LEU A 210 -7.54 16.59 -5.51
C LEU A 210 -6.07 16.73 -5.10
N ARG A 211 -5.21 15.75 -5.43
CA ARG A 211 -3.77 15.77 -5.13
C ARG A 211 -3.08 17.02 -5.70
N THR A 212 -3.46 17.40 -6.91
CA THR A 212 -2.90 18.60 -7.57
C THR A 212 -3.22 19.85 -6.77
N HIS A 213 -4.46 19.95 -6.28
CA HIS A 213 -4.95 21.08 -5.48
C HIS A 213 -4.42 21.08 -4.03
N LEU A 214 -4.07 19.92 -3.46
CA LEU A 214 -3.42 19.82 -2.14
C LEU A 214 -1.91 20.07 -2.17
N SER A 215 -1.26 19.99 -3.35
CA SER A 215 0.19 20.15 -3.50
C SER A 215 0.79 21.44 -2.90
N PRO A 216 0.10 22.60 -2.87
CA PRO A 216 0.63 23.79 -2.18
C PRO A 216 0.78 23.56 -0.66
N LEU A 217 -0.17 22.84 -0.04
CA LEU A 217 -0.13 22.54 1.40
C LEU A 217 0.98 21.53 1.73
N GLU A 218 1.22 20.55 0.86
CA GLU A 218 2.35 19.61 0.98
C GLU A 218 3.70 20.33 0.82
N ARG A 219 3.83 21.24 -0.16
CA ARG A 219 5.06 22.02 -0.38
C ARG A 219 5.40 22.91 0.81
N LEU A 220 4.38 23.45 1.48
CA LEU A 220 4.54 24.22 2.72
C LEU A 220 4.74 23.33 3.96
N ARG A 221 4.83 22.01 3.80
CA ARG A 221 4.94 21.01 4.87
C ARG A 221 3.86 21.14 5.93
N LEU A 222 2.68 21.60 5.54
CA LEU A 222 1.52 21.71 6.42
C LEU A 222 0.82 20.37 6.56
N ILE A 223 0.84 19.57 5.48
CA ILE A 223 0.26 18.23 5.45
C ILE A 223 1.22 17.23 4.81
N GLU A 224 1.02 15.96 5.16
CA GLU A 224 1.53 14.80 4.46
C GLU A 224 0.33 13.95 4.02
N THR A 225 0.13 13.78 2.71
CA THR A 225 -1.02 13.00 2.21
C THR A 225 -0.68 11.54 1.99
N TRP A 226 -1.63 10.67 2.33
CA TRP A 226 -1.61 9.25 2.06
C TRP A 226 -2.90 8.82 1.35
N TYR A 227 -2.77 7.95 0.35
CA TYR A 227 -3.87 7.37 -0.42
C TYR A 227 -3.43 5.99 -0.93
N ASP A 228 -4.39 5.11 -1.23
CA ASP A 228 -4.12 3.71 -1.55
C ASP A 228 -3.20 3.48 -2.77
N ARG A 229 -2.96 4.48 -3.63
CA ARG A 229 -1.97 4.34 -4.72
C ARG A 229 -0.53 4.28 -4.22
N ARG A 230 -0.28 4.62 -2.95
CA ARG A 230 0.99 4.35 -2.26
C ARG A 230 1.04 2.95 -1.68
N ILE A 231 -0.11 2.26 -1.64
CA ILE A 231 -0.16 0.84 -1.41
C ILE A 231 0.24 0.19 -2.69
N VAL A 232 1.51 -0.14 -2.65
CA VAL A 232 2.03 -1.10 -3.55
C VAL A 232 1.21 -2.38 -3.23
N ALA A 233 0.37 -2.77 -4.17
CA ALA A 233 0.31 -4.13 -4.70
C ALA A 233 0.89 -5.28 -3.83
N GLY A 234 0.43 -5.51 -2.59
CA GLY A 234 0.97 -6.58 -1.74
C GLY A 234 1.35 -6.22 -0.31
N GLU A 235 1.07 -4.99 0.09
CA GLU A 235 0.83 -4.69 1.49
C GLU A 235 -0.47 -5.39 1.90
N ASP A 236 -0.66 -5.65 3.20
CA ASP A 236 -2.02 -5.85 3.67
C ASP A 236 -2.75 -4.54 3.39
N PHE A 237 -3.53 -4.57 2.31
CA PHE A 237 -4.34 -3.44 1.87
C PHE A 237 -5.16 -2.95 3.07
N GLY A 238 -5.56 -3.83 3.99
CA GLY A 238 -6.17 -3.50 5.28
C GLY A 238 -5.23 -2.88 6.28
N GLN A 239 -4.09 -3.48 6.58
CA GLN A 239 -3.22 -3.00 7.66
C GLN A 239 -2.58 -1.64 7.36
N LYS A 240 -2.09 -1.37 6.15
CA LYS A 240 -1.50 -0.05 5.84
C LYS A 240 -2.55 1.03 5.66
N ILE A 241 -3.72 0.66 5.15
CA ILE A 241 -4.88 1.55 5.24
C ILE A 241 -5.19 1.81 6.70
N ASN A 242 -5.27 0.79 7.55
CA ASN A 242 -5.58 0.92 8.96
C ASN A 242 -4.53 1.76 9.69
N GLU A 243 -3.23 1.52 9.53
CA GLU A 243 -2.16 2.32 10.14
C GLU A 243 -2.21 3.79 9.70
N ASN A 244 -2.41 4.06 8.40
CA ASN A 244 -2.50 5.43 7.92
C ASN A 244 -3.83 6.08 8.31
N LEU A 245 -4.91 5.30 8.41
CA LEU A 245 -6.20 5.71 8.94
C LEU A 245 -6.04 6.05 10.42
N GLU A 246 -5.67 5.11 11.29
CA GLU A 246 -5.43 5.22 12.75
C GLU A 246 -4.49 6.36 13.12
N SER A 247 -3.54 6.67 12.24
CA SER A 247 -2.54 7.70 12.51
C SER A 247 -2.89 9.06 11.88
N ALA A 248 -3.89 9.13 11.01
CA ALA A 248 -4.32 10.38 10.38
C ALA A 248 -4.92 11.37 11.37
N ASP A 249 -4.46 12.63 11.26
CA ASP A 249 -5.06 13.78 11.92
C ASP A 249 -6.33 14.25 11.17
N ILE A 250 -6.37 14.01 9.86
CA ILE A 250 -7.49 14.34 8.95
C ILE A 250 -7.77 13.15 8.02
N ILE A 251 -9.04 12.77 7.87
CA ILE A 251 -9.50 11.74 6.94
C ILE A 251 -10.45 12.38 5.92
N LEU A 252 -10.11 12.28 4.63
CA LEU A 252 -10.96 12.72 3.51
C LEU A 252 -11.64 11.50 2.90
N LEU A 253 -12.98 11.51 2.82
CA LEU A 253 -13.76 10.44 2.19
C LEU A 253 -14.25 10.93 0.82
N LEU A 254 -13.77 10.37 -0.29
CA LEU A 254 -14.26 10.72 -1.62
C LEU A 254 -15.59 10.02 -1.92
N VAL A 255 -16.70 10.69 -1.57
CA VAL A 255 -18.04 10.12 -1.61
C VAL A 255 -18.60 10.09 -3.02
N SER A 256 -18.97 8.88 -3.45
CA SER A 256 -19.60 8.56 -4.74
C SER A 256 -20.46 7.30 -4.61
N ALA A 257 -21.24 6.97 -5.64
CA ALA A 257 -21.98 5.69 -5.68
C ALA A 257 -21.04 4.47 -5.61
N ASP A 258 -19.89 4.50 -6.27
CA ASP A 258 -18.92 3.38 -6.22
C ASP A 258 -18.15 3.32 -4.89
N PHE A 259 -18.05 4.43 -4.16
CA PHE A 259 -17.50 4.46 -2.80
C PHE A 259 -18.47 3.80 -1.81
N ILE A 260 -19.74 4.20 -1.86
CA ILE A 260 -20.78 3.67 -0.95
C ILE A 260 -21.08 2.19 -1.23
N ALA A 261 -21.06 1.77 -2.50
CA ALA A 261 -21.33 0.37 -2.88
C ALA A 261 -20.15 -0.59 -2.62
N SER A 262 -18.97 -0.10 -2.22
CA SER A 262 -17.81 -0.93 -1.93
C SER A 262 -17.86 -1.43 -0.49
N ASN A 263 -18.18 -2.72 -0.29
CA ASN A 263 -18.27 -3.34 1.05
C ASN A 263 -17.01 -3.10 1.90
N TYR A 264 -15.84 -3.05 1.27
CA TYR A 264 -14.57 -2.85 1.96
C TYR A 264 -14.38 -1.40 2.47
N CYS A 265 -14.63 -0.40 1.63
CA CYS A 265 -14.54 1.01 2.01
C CYS A 265 -15.63 1.41 3.01
N TYR A 266 -16.82 0.81 2.87
CA TYR A 266 -18.00 1.13 3.65
C TYR A 266 -18.00 0.47 5.04
N GLU A 267 -17.66 -0.82 5.16
CA GLU A 267 -17.87 -1.55 6.42
C GLU A 267 -16.71 -1.43 7.43
N LYS A 268 -15.46 -1.26 6.97
CA LYS A 268 -14.30 -1.19 7.87
C LYS A 268 -13.69 0.21 7.99
N GLU A 269 -13.30 0.80 6.86
CA GLU A 269 -12.57 2.09 6.87
C GLU A 269 -13.48 3.25 7.28
N MET A 270 -14.65 3.37 6.66
CA MET A 270 -15.58 4.44 6.97
C MET A 270 -16.09 4.33 8.41
N ALA A 271 -16.47 3.13 8.86
CA ALA A 271 -16.91 2.90 10.23
C ALA A 271 -15.85 3.31 11.25
N ARG A 272 -14.60 2.87 11.07
CA ARG A 272 -13.49 3.21 11.96
C ARG A 272 -13.14 4.70 11.93
N ALA A 273 -13.14 5.31 10.75
CA ALA A 273 -12.90 6.75 10.60
C ALA A 273 -13.96 7.57 11.36
N LEU A 274 -15.24 7.20 11.24
CA LEU A 274 -16.36 7.86 11.91
C LEU A 274 -16.31 7.67 13.43
N GLU A 275 -15.93 6.48 13.91
CA GLU A 275 -15.71 6.20 15.33
C GLU A 275 -14.63 7.12 15.91
N ARG A 276 -13.46 7.17 15.27
CA ARG A 276 -12.35 8.04 15.69
C ARG A 276 -12.72 9.52 15.65
N HIS A 277 -13.56 9.91 14.69
CA HIS A 277 -14.09 11.27 14.64
C HIS A 277 -15.01 11.58 15.82
N ALA A 278 -15.92 10.67 16.15
CA ALA A 278 -16.82 10.82 17.29
C ALA A 278 -16.04 10.90 18.62
N ASN A 279 -14.92 10.19 18.73
CA ASN A 279 -14.01 10.24 19.88
C ASN A 279 -13.09 11.47 19.90
N GLY A 280 -13.10 12.31 18.85
CA GLY A 280 -12.24 13.48 18.74
C GLY A 280 -10.77 13.18 18.42
N GLU A 281 -10.45 11.94 18.02
CA GLU A 281 -9.09 11.48 17.71
C GLU A 281 -8.63 11.88 16.30
N THR A 282 -9.56 12.13 15.39
CA THR A 282 -9.31 12.57 14.01
C THR A 282 -10.44 13.45 13.50
N ARG A 283 -10.24 14.13 12.38
CA ARG A 283 -11.32 14.85 11.68
C ARG A 283 -11.66 14.22 10.35
N VAL A 284 -12.88 13.70 10.25
CA VAL A 284 -13.43 13.15 9.01
C VAL A 284 -14.14 14.24 8.23
N VAL A 285 -13.84 14.32 6.93
CA VAL A 285 -14.44 15.27 6.00
C VAL A 285 -14.98 14.51 4.79
N PRO A 286 -16.31 14.45 4.61
CA PRO A 286 -16.90 13.94 3.38
C PRO A 286 -16.62 14.91 2.23
N VAL A 287 -15.97 14.42 1.18
CA VAL A 287 -15.71 15.14 -0.07
C VAL A 287 -16.63 14.56 -1.16
N ILE A 288 -17.72 15.26 -1.47
CA ILE A 288 -18.72 14.80 -2.43
C ILE A 288 -18.18 15.00 -3.84
N ILE A 289 -17.81 13.90 -4.52
CA ILE A 289 -17.19 13.96 -5.85
C ILE A 289 -18.17 13.64 -6.97
N ARG A 290 -19.20 12.82 -6.68
CA ARG A 290 -20.29 12.48 -7.59
C ARG A 290 -21.63 12.52 -6.85
N ASP A 291 -22.69 12.70 -7.63
CA ASP A 291 -24.04 12.69 -7.08
C ASP A 291 -24.40 11.29 -6.57
N VAL A 292 -24.85 11.24 -5.33
CA VAL A 292 -25.27 10.02 -4.61
C VAL A 292 -26.05 10.44 -3.37
N ASP A 293 -27.02 9.63 -2.96
CA ASP A 293 -27.82 9.90 -1.76
C ASP A 293 -27.06 9.54 -0.48
N TRP A 294 -25.97 10.24 -0.20
CA TRP A 294 -25.12 9.99 0.97
C TRP A 294 -25.76 10.46 2.29
N LYS A 295 -26.79 11.31 2.21
CA LYS A 295 -27.46 11.88 3.39
C LYS A 295 -28.30 10.85 4.15
N VAL A 296 -28.67 9.74 3.52
CA VAL A 296 -29.34 8.61 4.19
C VAL A 296 -28.42 7.89 5.18
N ILE A 297 -27.10 8.06 5.04
CA ILE A 297 -26.12 7.53 5.99
C ILE A 297 -26.02 8.51 7.16
N ALA A 298 -26.61 8.14 8.30
CA ALA A 298 -26.84 9.03 9.44
C ALA A 298 -25.55 9.60 10.05
N GLU A 299 -24.45 8.86 9.95
CA GLU A 299 -23.14 9.25 10.47
C GLU A 299 -22.46 10.28 9.56
N LEU A 300 -22.59 10.14 8.23
CA LEU A 300 -22.03 11.10 7.28
C LEU A 300 -22.85 12.39 7.24
N SER A 301 -24.18 12.32 7.34
CA SER A 301 -25.06 13.50 7.27
C SER A 301 -24.86 14.49 8.43
N LYS A 302 -24.28 14.05 9.54
CA LYS A 302 -23.88 14.88 10.69
C LYS A 302 -22.62 15.70 10.44
N LEU A 303 -21.81 15.32 9.44
CA LEU A 303 -20.55 15.97 9.13
C LEU A 303 -20.74 17.11 8.14
N THR A 304 -19.88 18.14 8.26
CA THR A 304 -19.84 19.21 7.26
C THR A 304 -19.12 18.71 6.01
N ALA A 305 -19.90 18.38 4.98
CA ALA A 305 -19.37 17.95 3.69
C ALA A 305 -18.80 19.10 2.87
N VAL A 306 -17.84 18.75 2.01
CA VAL A 306 -17.18 19.63 1.05
C VAL A 306 -17.31 19.01 -0.35
N PRO A 307 -17.19 19.77 -1.46
CA PRO A 307 -17.17 21.23 -1.55
C PRO A 307 -18.43 21.87 -0.95
N LYS A 308 -18.46 23.21 -0.86
CA LYS A 308 -19.55 24.00 -0.27
C LYS A 308 -20.95 23.39 -0.50
N ASP A 309 -21.70 23.27 0.60
CA ASP A 309 -23.06 22.70 0.67
C ASP A 309 -23.16 21.21 0.28
N GLY A 310 -22.04 20.49 0.24
CA GLY A 310 -21.96 19.11 -0.22
C GLY A 310 -22.26 18.96 -1.72
N LYS A 311 -22.11 20.04 -2.50
CA LYS A 311 -22.35 20.01 -3.95
C LYS A 311 -21.29 19.15 -4.64
N PRO A 312 -21.67 18.08 -5.37
CA PRO A 312 -20.71 17.18 -6.00
C PRO A 312 -19.74 17.91 -6.92
N VAL A 313 -18.43 17.66 -6.81
CA VAL A 313 -17.39 18.27 -7.65
C VAL A 313 -17.75 18.22 -9.14
N ARG A 314 -18.29 17.09 -9.62
CA ARG A 314 -18.70 16.90 -11.01
C ARG A 314 -19.76 17.90 -11.50
N ASN A 315 -20.55 18.47 -10.59
CA ASN A 315 -21.67 19.37 -10.89
C ASN A 315 -21.29 20.85 -10.74
N TRP A 316 -20.03 21.17 -10.43
CA TRP A 316 -19.54 22.54 -10.47
C TRP A 316 -19.24 22.96 -11.92
N PRO A 317 -19.60 24.18 -12.34
CA PRO A 317 -19.26 24.69 -13.67
C PRO A 317 -17.76 24.66 -13.96
N ASN A 318 -16.96 24.89 -12.92
CA ASN A 318 -15.51 24.75 -12.95
C ASN A 318 -15.07 23.84 -11.80
N LYS A 319 -14.44 22.71 -12.15
CA LYS A 319 -13.94 21.72 -11.18
C LYS A 319 -12.78 22.24 -10.35
N ASP A 320 -11.91 23.09 -10.90
CA ASP A 320 -10.81 23.68 -10.15
C ASP A 320 -11.32 24.58 -9.03
N THR A 321 -12.44 25.30 -9.27
CA THR A 321 -13.09 26.07 -8.21
C THR A 321 -13.60 25.17 -7.09
N ALA A 322 -14.16 24.00 -7.42
CA ALA A 322 -14.62 23.03 -6.45
C ALA A 322 -13.46 22.45 -5.63
N TRP A 323 -12.39 22.03 -6.29
CA TRP A 323 -11.21 21.48 -5.62
C TRP A 323 -10.45 22.51 -4.79
N ARG A 324 -10.41 23.77 -5.24
CA ARG A 324 -9.89 24.88 -4.43
C ARG A 324 -10.70 25.06 -3.14
N ASP A 325 -12.03 25.02 -3.20
CA ASP A 325 -12.88 25.08 -1.99
C ASP A 325 -12.56 23.93 -1.02
N VAL A 326 -12.33 22.71 -1.54
CA VAL A 326 -11.86 21.58 -0.70
C VAL A 326 -10.51 21.90 -0.04
N SER A 327 -9.52 22.35 -0.82
CA SER A 327 -8.18 22.67 -0.29
C SER A 327 -8.21 23.82 0.74
N GLU A 328 -9.04 24.84 0.53
CA GLU A 328 -9.19 25.96 1.45
C GLU A 328 -9.80 25.52 2.78
N ARG A 329 -10.76 24.59 2.76
CA ARG A 329 -11.36 24.02 3.97
C ARG A 329 -10.40 23.13 4.74
N VAL A 330 -9.58 22.33 4.03
CA VAL A 330 -8.50 21.57 4.67
C VAL A 330 -7.53 22.52 5.36
N ARG A 331 -7.11 23.62 4.70
CA ARG A 331 -6.25 24.63 5.31
C ARG A 331 -6.88 25.27 6.55
N ALA A 332 -8.13 25.70 6.47
CA ALA A 332 -8.83 26.31 7.60
C ALA A 332 -8.95 25.34 8.79
N MET A 333 -9.12 24.04 8.53
CA MET A 333 -9.14 23.02 9.57
C MET A 333 -7.77 22.86 10.24
N LEU A 334 -6.67 22.90 9.49
CA LEU A 334 -5.32 22.88 10.05
C LEU A 334 -5.04 24.10 10.95
N GLU A 335 -5.51 25.28 10.55
CA GLU A 335 -5.41 26.50 11.36
C GLU A 335 -6.20 26.35 12.66
N ALA A 336 -7.44 25.87 12.60
CA ALA A 336 -8.26 25.62 13.78
C ALA A 336 -7.66 24.55 14.72
N MET A 337 -7.06 23.50 14.18
CA MET A 337 -6.35 22.48 14.97
C MET A 337 -5.13 23.07 15.69
N ARG A 338 -4.38 23.96 15.04
CA ARG A 338 -3.23 24.66 15.63
C ARG A 338 -3.62 25.64 16.73
N ASP A 339 -4.78 26.27 16.62
CA ASP A 339 -5.27 27.24 17.61
C ASP A 339 -5.96 26.57 18.82
N ALA A 340 -6.37 25.30 18.69
CA ALA A 340 -6.96 24.51 19.77
C ALA A 340 -5.92 23.90 20.74
N ASP A 341 -4.61 23.98 20.44
CA ASP A 341 -3.53 23.49 21.29
C ASP A 341 -3.43 24.32 22.61
N PRO A 342 -3.65 23.70 23.79
CA PRO A 342 -3.64 24.37 25.09
C PRO A 342 -2.35 25.16 25.39
N LEU A 343 -1.22 24.77 24.80
CA LEU A 343 0.09 25.40 25.04
C LEU A 343 0.27 26.74 24.31
N ARG A 344 -0.50 27.01 23.24
CA ARG A 344 -0.52 28.32 22.56
C ARG A 344 -1.44 29.33 23.22
N ARG A 345 -2.49 28.89 23.94
CA ARG A 345 -3.37 29.77 24.72
C ARG A 345 -2.67 30.46 25.90
N ARG A 346 -1.52 29.94 26.35
CA ARG A 346 -0.69 30.55 27.42
C ARG A 346 0.37 31.51 26.90
N ALA A 347 0.58 31.58 25.58
CA ALA A 347 1.59 32.43 24.93
C ALA A 347 0.99 33.60 24.15
N ARG A 348 -0.32 33.84 24.29
CA ARG A 348 -1.03 35.01 23.75
C ARG A 348 -1.57 35.89 24.86
#